data_AF-A0A661Q1N6-F1
#
_entry.id   AF-A0A661Q1N6-F1
#
_cell.length_a   1.000
_cell.length_b   1.000
_cell.length_c   1.000
_cell.angle_alpha   90.00
_cell.angle_beta   90.00
_cell.angle_gamma   90.00
#
_symmetry.space_group_name_H-M   'P 1'
#
loop_
_entity.id
_entity.type
_entity.pdbx_description
1 polymer ?
#
loop_
_entity_poly.entity_id
_entity_poly.type
_entity_poly.pdbx_seq_one_letter_code
_entity_poly.pdbx_strand_id
1 'polypeptide(L)'
;MNLFAYRTTSFALKVLTAFSRARINLHNSEDLPAGGTIFVINHFTRLETLLLPYHISKLLDKPVWSLASDEFFSGLTGRYLDQVGAVSVKDPERDNLIIKSLLNENAAWIIFPEGLMVKNRKVVEHGNFMIAGDEGWHPPHTGAAALALRAEILRQRWAALKDSDPESVNELLAGFDLSATVETIESINIVPVNVTYYPLRPADKLLRG
;
A
#
# COMPACT_ATOMS: atom_id res chain seq x y z
N MET A 1 -3.99 22.43 30.53
CA MET A 1 -3.02 21.41 30.08
C MET A 1 -3.43 20.97 28.68
N ASN A 2 -2.58 21.12 27.66
CA ASN A 2 -3.01 20.97 26.26
C ASN A 2 -3.20 19.49 25.92
N LEU A 3 -4.45 19.02 25.96
CA LEU A 3 -4.84 17.61 25.80
C LEU A 3 -4.38 17.04 24.45
N PHE A 4 -4.28 17.91 23.44
CA PHE A 4 -3.75 17.60 22.12
C PHE A 4 -2.28 17.18 22.20
N ALA A 5 -1.42 18.03 22.77
CA ALA A 5 0.02 17.74 22.90
C ALA A 5 0.30 16.44 23.67
N TYR A 6 -0.42 16.21 24.78
CA TYR A 6 -0.24 14.99 25.60
C TYR A 6 -0.59 13.70 24.85
N ARG A 7 -1.65 13.72 24.03
CA ARG A 7 -2.07 12.57 23.22
C ARG A 7 -1.12 12.31 22.04
N THR A 8 -0.63 13.36 21.37
CA THR A 8 0.34 13.22 20.26
C THR A 8 1.67 12.66 20.76
N THR A 9 2.17 13.15 21.90
CA THR A 9 3.37 12.61 22.55
C THR A 9 3.19 11.15 22.96
N SER A 10 2.02 10.77 23.48
CA SER A 10 1.75 9.38 23.86
C SER A 10 1.70 8.43 22.66
N PHE A 11 1.11 8.85 21.53
CA PHE A 11 1.13 8.07 20.30
C PHE A 11 2.54 7.94 19.73
N ALA A 12 3.28 9.05 19.61
CA ALA A 12 4.66 9.05 19.13
C ALA A 12 5.58 8.17 19.98
N LEU A 13 5.43 8.22 21.31
CA LEU A 13 6.18 7.35 22.23
C LEU A 13 5.80 5.87 22.06
N LYS A 14 4.51 5.54 21.87
CA LYS A 14 4.09 4.15 21.59
C LYS A 14 4.70 3.63 20.29
N VAL A 15 4.67 4.43 19.23
CA VAL A 15 5.30 4.11 17.94
C VAL A 15 6.80 3.89 18.13
N LEU A 16 7.52 4.85 18.72
CA LEU A 16 8.95 4.74 19.00
C LEU A 16 9.29 3.51 19.85
N THR A 17 8.47 3.19 20.86
CA THR A 17 8.66 2.01 21.72
C THR A 17 8.38 0.71 20.97
N ALA A 18 7.40 0.69 20.06
CA ALA A 18 7.15 -0.45 19.20
C ALA A 18 8.33 -0.70 18.26
N PHE A 19 8.81 0.35 17.60
CA PHE A 19 9.98 0.33 16.71
C PHE A 19 11.25 -0.14 17.45
N SER A 20 11.51 0.34 18.67
CA SER A 20 12.74 -0.02 19.40
C SER A 20 12.74 -1.46 19.93
N ARG A 21 11.56 -2.06 20.14
CA ARG A 21 11.43 -3.44 20.63
C ARG A 21 11.24 -4.47 19.52
N ALA A 22 10.84 -4.04 18.33
CA ALA A 22 10.62 -4.93 17.20
C ALA A 22 11.96 -5.30 16.55
N ARG A 23 12.30 -6.59 16.58
CA ARG A 23 13.37 -7.12 15.74
C ARG A 23 12.80 -7.50 14.39
N ILE A 24 13.19 -6.77 13.35
CA ILE A 24 12.69 -6.95 11.98
C ILE A 24 13.78 -7.67 11.18
N ASN A 25 13.41 -8.82 10.62
CA ASN A 25 14.26 -9.55 9.69
C ASN A 25 13.60 -9.47 8.31
N LEU A 26 14.36 -9.02 7.32
CA LEU A 26 13.93 -8.93 5.94
C LEU A 26 14.57 -10.08 5.17
N HIS A 27 13.81 -10.70 4.29
CA HIS A 27 14.23 -11.80 3.44
C HIS A 27 13.93 -11.41 1.98
N ASN A 28 14.81 -11.78 1.05
CA ASN A 28 14.69 -11.48 -0.38
C ASN A 28 14.54 -9.98 -0.70
N SER A 29 15.14 -9.12 0.14
CA SER A 29 15.12 -7.67 -0.06
C SER A 29 15.94 -7.20 -1.26
N GLU A 30 16.81 -8.07 -1.76
CA GLU A 30 17.71 -7.88 -2.89
C GLU A 30 17.05 -8.15 -4.25
N ASP A 31 15.88 -8.79 -4.29
CA ASP A 31 15.18 -9.21 -5.51
C ASP A 31 13.93 -8.36 -5.77
N LEU A 32 14.06 -7.04 -5.56
CA LEU A 32 12.97 -6.09 -5.79
C LEU A 32 12.93 -5.70 -7.27
N PRO A 33 11.77 -5.80 -7.93
CA PRO A 33 11.68 -5.49 -9.35
C PRO A 33 11.84 -4.00 -9.61
N ALA A 34 12.41 -3.65 -10.76
CA ALA A 34 12.38 -2.29 -11.28
C ALA A 34 10.96 -1.94 -11.75
N GLY A 35 10.60 -0.66 -11.76
CA GLY A 35 9.29 -0.20 -12.21
C GLY A 35 8.27 0.13 -11.13
N GLY A 36 7.07 0.43 -11.61
CA GLY A 36 5.88 0.65 -10.78
C GLY A 36 5.53 -0.65 -10.04
N THR A 37 5.40 -0.58 -8.71
CA THR A 37 5.23 -1.77 -7.87
C THR A 37 4.07 -1.62 -6.90
N ILE A 38 3.20 -2.65 -6.87
CA ILE A 38 2.20 -2.85 -5.83
C ILE A 38 2.63 -4.05 -4.97
N PHE A 39 2.96 -3.79 -3.71
CA PHE A 39 3.13 -4.81 -2.69
C PHE A 39 1.77 -5.26 -2.16
N VAL A 40 1.47 -6.54 -2.35
CA VAL A 40 0.25 -7.16 -1.84
C VAL A 40 0.62 -7.91 -0.58
N ILE A 41 0.20 -7.37 0.57
CA ILE A 41 0.70 -7.80 1.87
C ILE A 41 -0.45 -8.32 2.72
N ASN A 42 -0.26 -9.43 3.42
CA ASN A 42 -1.25 -9.88 4.39
C ASN A 42 -1.39 -8.92 5.58
N HIS A 43 -2.63 -8.72 6.06
CA HIS A 43 -2.90 -7.80 7.17
C HIS A 43 -3.25 -8.51 8.50
N PHE A 44 -2.33 -8.56 9.46
CA PHE A 44 -2.56 -9.12 10.80
C PHE A 44 -2.64 -8.08 11.92
N THR A 45 -1.91 -6.96 11.82
CA THR A 45 -1.88 -5.95 12.88
C THR A 45 -1.79 -4.53 12.33
N ARG A 46 -2.27 -3.56 13.11
CA ARG A 46 -2.09 -2.12 12.79
C ARG A 46 -0.62 -1.69 12.74
N LEU A 47 0.32 -2.47 13.29
CA LEU A 47 1.75 -2.15 13.17
C LEU A 47 2.23 -2.28 11.73
N GLU A 48 1.62 -3.12 10.89
CA GLU A 48 1.97 -3.23 9.47
C GLU A 48 1.81 -1.90 8.75
N THR A 49 0.68 -1.22 8.98
CA THR A 49 0.37 0.08 8.39
C THR A 49 1.39 1.16 8.79
N LEU A 50 2.14 0.95 9.89
CA LEU A 50 3.16 1.88 10.36
C LEU A 50 4.57 1.50 9.91
N LEU A 51 4.92 0.21 10.07
CA LEU A 51 6.29 -0.28 9.90
C LEU A 51 6.61 -0.56 8.43
N LEU A 52 5.67 -1.13 7.68
CA LEU A 52 5.93 -1.58 6.32
C LEU A 52 6.22 -0.43 5.35
N PRO A 53 5.45 0.68 5.32
CA PRO A 53 5.79 1.80 4.44
C PRO A 53 7.21 2.32 4.70
N TYR A 54 7.60 2.44 5.98
CA TYR A 54 8.93 2.89 6.37
C TYR A 54 10.04 1.96 5.88
N HIS A 55 9.92 0.65 6.13
CA HIS A 55 10.95 -0.31 5.74
C HIS A 55 11.04 -0.49 4.22
N ILE A 56 9.91 -0.57 3.53
CA ILE A 56 9.88 -0.71 2.08
C ILE A 56 10.41 0.56 1.41
N SER A 57 10.07 1.75 1.93
CA SER A 57 10.59 3.01 1.40
C SER A 57 12.11 3.09 1.51
N LYS A 58 12.68 2.62 2.62
CA LYS A 58 14.14 2.51 2.79
C LYS A 58 14.80 1.52 1.83
N LEU A 59 14.12 0.44 1.46
CA LEU A 59 14.66 -0.55 0.51
C LEU A 59 14.65 -0.02 -0.92
N LEU A 60 13.59 0.70 -1.30
CA LEU A 60 13.39 1.17 -2.66
C LEU A 60 13.97 2.57 -2.93
N ASP A 61 14.35 3.29 -1.88
CA ASP A 61 14.72 4.71 -1.92
C ASP A 61 13.65 5.60 -2.60
N LYS A 62 12.38 5.25 -2.41
CA LYS A 62 11.22 6.01 -2.93
C LYS A 62 10.05 6.00 -1.96
N PRO A 63 9.12 6.97 -2.07
CA PRO A 63 7.89 6.97 -1.30
C PRO A 63 7.10 5.66 -1.45
N VAL A 64 6.44 5.26 -0.36
CA VAL A 64 5.51 4.12 -0.35
C VAL A 64 4.18 4.58 0.21
N TRP A 65 3.13 4.42 -0.58
CA TRP A 65 1.77 4.77 -0.21
C TRP A 65 0.95 3.53 0.15
N SER A 66 -0.14 3.71 0.88
CA SER A 66 -0.99 2.59 1.29
C SER A 66 -2.47 2.97 1.29
N LEU A 67 -3.35 1.98 1.16
CA LEU A 67 -4.78 2.21 1.30
C LEU A 67 -5.25 2.00 2.74
N ALA A 68 -6.14 2.88 3.20
CA ALA A 68 -6.77 2.77 4.51
C ALA A 68 -8.28 3.07 4.45
N SER A 69 -9.06 2.46 5.35
CA SER A 69 -10.48 2.77 5.50
C SER A 69 -10.68 4.25 5.84
N ASP A 70 -11.71 4.87 5.26
CA ASP A 70 -12.03 6.29 5.45
C ASP A 70 -12.31 6.65 6.91
N GLU A 71 -12.78 5.68 7.70
CA GLU A 71 -13.04 5.84 9.14
C GLU A 71 -11.80 6.26 9.93
N PHE A 72 -10.60 5.88 9.45
CA PHE A 72 -9.33 6.23 10.08
C PHE A 72 -8.86 7.65 9.76
N PHE A 73 -9.45 8.32 8.77
CA PHE A 73 -9.11 9.69 8.37
C PHE A 73 -9.78 10.76 9.25
N SER A 74 -9.98 10.45 10.52
CA SER A 74 -10.56 11.36 11.50
C SER A 74 -9.57 11.66 12.64
N GLY A 75 -9.61 12.90 13.15
CA GLY A 75 -8.82 13.33 14.30
C GLY A 75 -7.29 13.25 14.10
N LEU A 76 -6.57 12.81 15.14
CA LEU A 76 -5.11 12.72 15.13
C LEU A 76 -4.58 11.57 14.25
N THR A 77 -5.33 10.46 14.19
CA THR A 77 -4.97 9.29 13.37
C THR A 77 -4.98 9.66 11.89
N GLY A 78 -6.01 10.39 11.43
CA GLY A 78 -6.09 10.85 10.04
C GLY A 78 -4.91 11.73 9.64
N ARG A 79 -4.56 12.74 10.45
CA ARG A 79 -3.39 13.60 10.17
C ARG A 79 -2.08 12.81 10.08
N TYR A 80 -1.95 11.77 10.89
CA TYR A 80 -0.77 10.91 10.83
C TYR A 80 -0.77 10.06 9.55
N LEU A 81 -1.92 9.48 9.19
CA LEU A 81 -2.10 8.73 7.95
C LEU A 81 -1.76 9.57 6.71
N ASP A 82 -2.21 10.83 6.68
CA ASP A 82 -1.86 11.77 5.62
C ASP A 82 -0.33 11.98 5.51
N GLN A 83 0.36 12.05 6.65
CA GLN A 83 1.82 12.25 6.71
C GLN A 83 2.62 11.03 6.26
N VAL A 84 2.09 9.82 6.45
CA VAL A 84 2.77 8.57 6.07
C VAL A 84 2.35 8.06 4.69
N GLY A 85 1.61 8.86 3.92
CA GLY A 85 1.20 8.51 2.56
C GLY A 85 0.08 7.47 2.50
N ALA A 86 -0.79 7.42 3.51
CA ALA A 86 -2.00 6.63 3.42
C ALA A 86 -3.10 7.40 2.67
N VAL A 87 -3.80 6.70 1.79
CA VAL A 87 -4.88 7.22 0.94
C VAL A 87 -6.18 6.50 1.28
N SER A 88 -7.25 7.28 1.39
CA SER A 88 -8.56 6.74 1.71
C SER A 88 -9.09 5.86 0.58
N VAL A 89 -9.69 4.72 0.92
CA VAL A 89 -10.40 3.89 -0.06
C VAL A 89 -11.57 4.61 -0.73
N LYS A 90 -12.11 5.69 -0.11
CA LYS A 90 -13.18 6.54 -0.66
C LYS A 90 -12.67 7.78 -1.40
N ASP A 91 -11.37 7.97 -1.52
CA ASP A 91 -10.82 9.09 -2.30
C ASP A 91 -11.23 8.92 -3.79
N PRO A 92 -11.91 9.90 -4.41
CA PRO A 92 -12.35 9.80 -5.80
C PRO A 92 -11.17 9.71 -6.79
N GLU A 93 -10.02 10.28 -6.44
CA GLU A 93 -8.81 10.30 -7.27
C GLU A 93 -7.86 9.14 -6.93
N ARG A 94 -8.25 8.24 -6.01
CA ARG A 94 -7.43 7.10 -5.57
C ARG A 94 -6.84 6.32 -6.75
N ASP A 95 -7.68 5.90 -7.70
CA ASP A 95 -7.26 5.05 -8.81
C ASP A 95 -6.31 5.82 -9.75
N ASN A 96 -6.62 7.09 -10.02
CA ASN A 96 -5.77 7.97 -10.82
C ASN A 96 -4.41 8.16 -10.17
N LEU A 97 -4.38 8.42 -8.87
CA LEU A 97 -3.16 8.58 -8.08
C LEU A 97 -2.31 7.31 -8.10
N ILE A 98 -2.92 6.13 -7.93
CA ILE A 98 -2.24 4.83 -8.00
C ILE A 98 -1.64 4.63 -9.39
N ILE A 99 -2.46 4.74 -10.44
CA ILE A 99 -2.02 4.49 -11.81
C ILE A 99 -0.91 5.47 -12.21
N LYS A 100 -1.09 6.76 -11.93
CA LYS A 100 -0.10 7.81 -12.20
C LYS A 100 1.25 7.51 -11.55
N SER A 101 1.25 7.17 -10.27
CA SER A 101 2.47 6.89 -9.50
C SER A 101 3.16 5.59 -9.91
N LEU A 102 2.40 4.61 -10.39
CA LEU A 102 2.94 3.39 -10.99
C LEU A 102 3.60 3.68 -12.35
N LEU A 103 2.95 4.48 -13.20
CA LEU A 103 3.45 4.79 -14.55
C LEU A 103 4.69 5.69 -14.55
N ASN A 104 4.81 6.61 -13.61
CA ASN A 104 5.99 7.48 -13.48
C ASN A 104 7.01 6.97 -12.45
N GLU A 105 6.74 5.81 -11.86
CA GLU A 105 7.58 5.11 -10.89
C GLU A 105 7.94 5.92 -9.64
N ASN A 106 7.20 6.99 -9.34
CA ASN A 106 7.54 7.93 -8.27
C ASN A 106 7.14 7.45 -6.86
N ALA A 107 6.29 6.44 -6.77
CA ALA A 107 5.91 5.80 -5.52
C ALA A 107 5.53 4.34 -5.73
N ALA A 108 5.76 3.52 -4.71
CA ALA A 108 5.21 2.16 -4.64
C ALA A 108 3.95 2.13 -3.76
N TRP A 109 3.15 1.07 -3.91
CA TRP A 109 1.90 0.92 -3.16
C TRP A 109 1.89 -0.31 -2.28
N ILE A 110 1.30 -0.21 -1.10
CA ILE A 110 0.94 -1.34 -0.24
C ILE A 110 -0.57 -1.49 -0.26
N ILE A 111 -1.04 -2.67 -0.65
CA ILE A 111 -2.45 -3.03 -0.61
C ILE A 111 -2.62 -4.31 0.20
N PHE A 112 -3.51 -4.24 1.18
CA PHE A 112 -3.92 -5.39 1.97
C PHE A 112 -5.14 -6.04 1.30
N PRO A 113 -4.97 -7.17 0.58
CA PRO A 113 -6.04 -7.76 -0.20
C PRO A 113 -7.14 -8.33 0.71
N GLU A 114 -6.87 -8.52 2.00
CA GLU A 114 -7.89 -8.94 2.93
C GLU A 114 -8.92 -7.87 3.27
N GLY A 115 -8.62 -6.57 3.04
CA GLY A 115 -9.54 -5.46 3.32
C GLY A 115 -9.78 -5.18 4.82
N LEU A 116 -9.35 -6.08 5.70
CA LEU A 116 -9.48 -6.01 7.14
C LEU A 116 -8.32 -6.69 7.84
N MET A 117 -8.14 -6.36 9.11
CA MET A 117 -7.14 -6.99 9.97
C MET A 117 -7.60 -8.40 10.36
N VAL A 118 -6.92 -9.43 9.84
CA VAL A 118 -7.30 -10.82 10.02
C VAL A 118 -6.90 -11.30 11.40
N LYS A 119 -7.89 -11.58 12.26
CA LYS A 119 -7.65 -12.05 13.64
C LYS A 119 -7.55 -13.57 13.77
N ASN A 120 -8.16 -14.34 12.85
CA ASN A 120 -8.23 -15.79 12.91
C ASN A 120 -8.06 -16.45 11.53
N ARG A 121 -7.74 -17.75 11.55
CA ARG A 121 -7.22 -18.59 10.45
C ARG A 121 -7.89 -18.34 9.08
N LYS A 122 -7.05 -18.15 8.06
CA LYS A 122 -7.40 -18.30 6.64
C LYS A 122 -7.95 -19.71 6.42
N VAL A 123 -9.11 -19.85 5.79
CA VAL A 123 -9.70 -21.15 5.43
C VAL A 123 -9.74 -21.26 3.92
N VAL A 124 -9.41 -22.44 3.40
CA VAL A 124 -9.57 -22.74 1.97
C VAL A 124 -10.89 -23.48 1.82
N GLU A 125 -11.82 -22.91 1.06
CA GLU A 125 -13.12 -23.50 0.77
C GLU A 125 -13.27 -23.65 -0.75
N HIS A 126 -13.57 -24.86 -1.22
CA HIS A 126 -13.69 -25.16 -2.66
C HIS A 126 -12.49 -24.70 -3.52
N GLY A 127 -11.28 -24.74 -2.95
CA GLY A 127 -10.04 -24.32 -3.63
C GLY A 127 -9.79 -22.80 -3.60
N ASN A 128 -10.70 -22.00 -3.04
CA ASN A 128 -10.53 -20.56 -2.89
C ASN A 128 -10.10 -20.21 -1.47
N PHE A 129 -9.20 -19.22 -1.35
CA PHE A 129 -8.88 -18.63 -0.06
C PHE A 129 -10.06 -17.77 0.42
N MET A 130 -10.49 -18.02 1.65
CA MET A 130 -11.58 -17.30 2.29
C MET A 130 -11.05 -16.58 3.54
N ILE A 131 -11.47 -15.34 3.70
CA ILE A 131 -11.18 -14.47 4.83
C ILE A 131 -12.45 -14.36 5.67
N ALA A 132 -12.32 -14.57 6.97
CA ALA A 132 -13.39 -14.32 7.92
C ALA A 132 -13.35 -12.85 8.36
N GLY A 133 -14.39 -12.09 8.01
CA GLY A 133 -14.63 -10.72 8.43
C GLY A 133 -15.88 -10.58 9.30
N ASP A 134 -16.18 -9.36 9.71
CA ASP A 134 -17.36 -9.05 10.54
C ASP A 134 -18.68 -9.25 9.76
N GLU A 135 -18.64 -9.14 8.43
CA GLU A 135 -19.79 -9.36 7.53
C GLU A 135 -19.88 -10.81 7.01
N GLY A 136 -19.01 -11.71 7.49
CA GLY A 136 -18.96 -13.11 7.08
C GLY A 136 -17.71 -13.48 6.28
N TRP A 137 -17.82 -14.54 5.48
CA TRP A 137 -16.71 -15.06 4.70
C TRP A 137 -16.68 -14.43 3.31
N HIS A 138 -15.52 -13.95 2.89
CA HIS A 138 -15.33 -13.41 1.55
C HIS A 138 -13.96 -13.79 0.97
N PRO A 139 -13.82 -13.87 -0.37
CA PRO A 139 -12.52 -14.00 -1.00
C PRO A 139 -11.70 -12.70 -0.86
N PRO A 140 -10.37 -12.75 -0.98
CA PRO A 140 -9.53 -11.55 -1.04
C PRO A 140 -9.99 -10.61 -2.15
N HIS A 141 -9.89 -9.31 -1.89
CA HIS A 141 -10.20 -8.29 -2.88
C HIS A 141 -9.20 -8.32 -4.04
N THR A 142 -9.72 -8.10 -5.25
CA THR A 142 -8.95 -8.11 -6.50
C THR A 142 -8.45 -6.74 -6.93
N GLY A 143 -8.68 -5.70 -6.11
CA GLY A 143 -8.40 -4.30 -6.45
C GLY A 143 -6.94 -4.06 -6.87
N ALA A 144 -5.97 -4.63 -6.14
CA ALA A 144 -4.56 -4.52 -6.49
C ALA A 144 -4.26 -5.07 -7.90
N ALA A 145 -4.79 -6.25 -8.23
CA ALA A 145 -4.61 -6.85 -9.54
C ALA A 145 -5.28 -6.04 -10.65
N ALA A 146 -6.49 -5.55 -10.41
CA ALA A 146 -7.21 -4.71 -11.37
C ALA A 146 -6.45 -3.40 -11.67
N LEU A 147 -5.89 -2.75 -10.64
CA LEU A 147 -5.12 -1.52 -10.79
C LEU A 147 -3.79 -1.75 -11.52
N ALA A 148 -3.04 -2.80 -11.15
CA ALA A 148 -1.80 -3.16 -11.84
C ALA A 148 -2.04 -3.47 -13.32
N LEU A 149 -3.09 -4.24 -13.65
CA LEU A 149 -3.45 -4.55 -15.03
C LEU A 149 -3.82 -3.29 -15.82
N ARG A 150 -4.59 -2.38 -15.22
CA ARG A 150 -4.92 -1.09 -15.86
C ARG A 150 -3.67 -0.28 -16.16
N ALA A 151 -2.76 -0.15 -15.20
CA ALA A 151 -1.50 0.57 -15.38
C ALA A 151 -0.63 -0.10 -16.47
N GLU A 152 -0.52 -1.44 -16.47
CA GLU A 152 0.27 -2.18 -17.47
C GLU A 152 -0.31 -2.04 -18.88
N ILE A 153 -1.65 -2.06 -19.05
CA ILE A 153 -2.30 -1.84 -20.33
C ILE A 153 -1.99 -0.42 -20.86
N LEU A 154 -2.07 0.60 -20.00
CA LEU A 154 -1.73 1.98 -20.37
C LEU A 154 -0.25 2.10 -20.74
N ARG A 155 0.65 1.49 -19.97
CA ARG A 155 2.09 1.41 -20.25
C ARG A 155 2.37 0.81 -21.62
N GLN A 156 1.76 -0.34 -21.93
CA GLN A 156 1.92 -1.01 -23.22
C GLN A 156 1.36 -0.18 -24.38
N ARG A 157 0.19 0.42 -24.20
CA ARG A 157 -0.42 1.29 -25.21
C ARG A 157 0.46 2.50 -25.50
N TRP A 158 1.01 3.13 -24.47
CA TRP A 158 1.96 4.22 -24.66
C TRP A 158 3.22 3.73 -25.38
N ALA A 159 3.85 2.64 -24.92
CA ALA A 159 5.05 2.09 -25.55
C ALA A 159 4.86 1.77 -27.05
N ALA A 160 3.66 1.33 -27.45
CA ALA A 160 3.33 1.05 -28.85
C ALA A 160 3.10 2.31 -29.71
N LEU A 161 2.62 3.41 -29.10
CA LEU A 161 2.21 4.62 -29.83
C LEU A 161 3.24 5.76 -29.78
N LYS A 162 4.21 5.72 -28.86
CA LYS A 162 5.14 6.84 -28.62
C LYS A 162 5.88 7.33 -29.86
N ASP A 163 6.20 6.43 -30.80
CA ASP A 163 6.95 6.75 -32.01
C ASP A 163 6.05 7.00 -33.23
N SER A 164 4.82 6.44 -33.23
CA SER A 164 3.91 6.50 -34.38
C SER A 164 2.80 7.55 -34.26
N ASP A 165 2.33 7.82 -33.04
CA ASP A 165 1.24 8.75 -32.74
C ASP A 165 1.45 9.42 -31.35
N PRO A 166 2.36 10.41 -31.28
CA PRO A 166 2.65 11.11 -30.03
C PRO A 166 1.49 11.98 -29.52
N GLU A 167 0.58 12.42 -30.39
CA GLU A 167 -0.58 13.23 -29.98
C GLU A 167 -1.55 12.40 -29.15
N SER A 168 -1.95 11.21 -29.63
CA SER A 168 -2.79 10.29 -28.86
C SER A 168 -2.17 9.89 -27.52
N VAL A 169 -0.84 9.77 -27.46
CA VAL A 169 -0.12 9.51 -26.21
C VAL A 169 -0.25 10.67 -25.24
N ASN A 170 -0.06 11.91 -25.72
CA ASN A 170 -0.19 13.10 -24.89
C ASN A 170 -1.61 13.26 -24.35
N GLU A 171 -2.65 12.97 -25.14
CA GLU A 171 -4.05 12.98 -24.68
C GLU A 171 -4.29 11.93 -23.59
N LEU A 172 -3.77 10.72 -23.77
CA LEU A 172 -3.88 9.64 -22.79
C LEU A 172 -3.18 10.02 -21.47
N LEU A 173 -1.97 10.58 -21.54
CA LEU A 173 -1.19 10.98 -20.37
C LEU A 173 -1.75 12.22 -19.67
N ALA A 174 -2.38 13.14 -20.43
CA ALA A 174 -3.03 14.32 -19.87
C ALA A 174 -4.14 13.96 -18.87
N GLY A 175 -4.85 12.84 -19.09
CA GLY A 175 -5.84 12.33 -18.13
C GLY A 175 -5.26 11.92 -16.77
N PHE A 176 -3.95 11.79 -16.65
CA PHE A 176 -3.22 11.46 -15.42
C PHE A 176 -2.28 12.58 -14.97
N ASP A 177 -2.37 13.77 -15.57
CA ASP A 177 -1.40 14.87 -15.41
C ASP A 177 0.06 14.40 -15.59
N LEU A 178 0.30 13.58 -16.61
CA LEU A 178 1.63 13.10 -17.01
C LEU A 178 2.03 13.74 -18.34
N SER A 179 3.33 13.95 -18.54
CA SER A 179 3.90 14.35 -19.84
C SER A 179 4.72 13.22 -20.45
N ALA A 180 4.72 13.11 -21.77
CA ALA A 180 5.41 12.07 -22.54
C ALA A 180 6.96 12.09 -22.46
N THR A 181 7.54 12.91 -21.57
CA THR A 181 8.99 13.00 -21.34
C THR A 181 9.59 11.79 -20.62
N VAL A 182 8.79 10.81 -20.20
CA VAL A 182 9.29 9.61 -19.53
C VAL A 182 9.86 8.67 -20.61
N GLU A 183 11.18 8.49 -20.67
CA GLU A 183 11.84 7.83 -21.82
C GLU A 183 11.64 6.30 -21.85
N THR A 184 11.44 5.69 -20.68
CA THR A 184 11.22 4.24 -20.52
C THR A 184 10.36 4.01 -19.29
N ILE A 185 9.26 3.25 -19.41
CA ILE A 185 8.53 2.73 -18.25
C ILE A 185 8.77 1.22 -18.17
N GLU A 186 9.34 0.78 -17.06
CA GLU A 186 9.49 -0.63 -16.73
C GLU A 186 8.12 -1.30 -16.52
N SER A 187 8.05 -2.62 -16.61
CA SER A 187 6.79 -3.35 -16.38
C SER A 187 6.18 -3.06 -15.00
N ILE A 188 4.85 -3.05 -14.93
CA ILE A 188 4.15 -2.91 -13.64
C ILE A 188 4.15 -4.25 -12.90
N ASN A 189 4.58 -4.23 -11.64
CA ASN A 189 4.79 -5.42 -10.83
C ASN A 189 3.77 -5.53 -9.69
N ILE A 190 3.36 -6.77 -9.41
CA ILE A 190 2.69 -7.15 -8.17
C ILE A 190 3.65 -8.02 -7.37
N VAL A 191 4.04 -7.56 -6.19
CA VAL A 191 4.97 -8.28 -5.31
C VAL A 191 4.20 -8.80 -4.09
N PRO A 192 3.96 -10.11 -3.98
CA PRO A 192 3.35 -10.68 -2.78
C PRO A 192 4.35 -10.63 -1.62
N VAL A 193 3.94 -10.10 -0.47
CA VAL A 193 4.77 -10.04 0.75
C VAL A 193 4.04 -10.75 1.87
N ASN A 194 4.75 -11.67 2.53
CA ASN A 194 4.23 -12.34 3.71
C ASN A 194 4.86 -11.78 4.99
N VAL A 195 4.04 -11.23 5.88
CA VAL A 195 4.44 -10.72 7.19
C VAL A 195 4.06 -11.75 8.25
N THR A 196 5.02 -12.13 9.08
CA THR A 196 4.80 -13.05 10.20
C THR A 196 5.33 -12.47 11.50
N TYR A 197 4.73 -12.84 12.62
CA TYR A 197 5.12 -12.37 13.95
C TYR A 197 5.58 -13.53 14.81
N TYR A 198 6.69 -13.33 15.51
CA TYR A 198 7.14 -14.22 16.57
C TYR A 198 7.39 -13.45 17.88
N PRO A 199 6.87 -13.92 19.02
CA PRO A 199 5.91 -15.02 19.14
C PRO A 199 4.57 -14.65 18.48
N LEU A 200 3.79 -15.62 18.00
CA LEU A 200 2.46 -15.37 17.46
C LEU A 200 1.59 -14.78 18.59
N ARG A 201 1.24 -13.48 18.48
CA ARG A 201 0.47 -12.64 19.42
C ARG A 201 1.24 -11.86 20.52
N PRO A 202 2.12 -10.89 20.19
CA PRO A 202 2.56 -9.87 21.15
C PRO A 202 1.70 -8.59 21.05
N ALA A 203 1.03 -8.36 19.91
CA ALA A 203 0.61 -7.05 19.44
C ALA A 203 -0.80 -6.59 19.88
N ASP A 204 -1.65 -7.48 20.39
CA ASP A 204 -3.00 -7.10 20.85
C ASP A 204 -3.00 -6.16 22.07
N LYS A 205 -1.84 -6.00 22.74
CA LYS A 205 -1.68 -5.13 23.92
C LYS A 205 -0.99 -3.79 23.65
N LEU A 206 -0.32 -3.59 22.50
CA LEU A 206 0.54 -2.40 22.34
C LEU A 206 -0.23 -1.12 21.92
N LEU A 207 -1.38 -1.27 21.26
CA LEU A 207 -2.17 -0.15 20.71
C LEU A 207 -3.59 -0.05 21.28
N ARG A 208 -3.95 -0.82 22.32
CA ARG A 208 -5.20 -0.59 23.07
C ARG A 208 -4.99 0.62 23.99
N GLY A 209 -5.48 1.78 23.57
CA GLY A 209 -5.57 3.00 24.36
C GLY A 209 -6.57 3.94 23.73
#